data_AF-G0UIK1-F1
#
_entry.id   AF-G0UIK1-F1
#
_cell.length_a   1.000
_cell.length_b   1.000
_cell.length_c   1.000
_cell.angle_alpha   90.00
_cell.angle_beta   90.00
_cell.angle_gamma   90.00
#
_symmetry.space_group_name_H-M   'P 1'
#
loop_
_entity.id
_entity.type
_entity.pdbx_description
1 polymer ?
#
loop_
_entity_poly.entity_id
_entity_poly.type
_entity_poly.pdbx_seq_one_letter_code
_entity_poly.pdbx_strand_id
1 'polypeptide(L)'
;MKAIGMEPQVLIDILVGAKIGVVYSFGTEHRGDLVVTSYALKEAGLPSNMAGAVVQLEDVEETAPGNFVWKFNPEVTLIRPFKVHGTMELFDVDDQLIKPEPTNWFNVEAENAGHEKINNWLDSYFAEHPDLDRVPRQEIPEDIATLAASFDDWRAAYFDFLYMPTKAQKRELRSKRYDIDPL
;
A
#
# COMPACT_ATOMS: atom_id res chain seq x y z
N MET A 1 -4.98 16.29 -3.23
CA MET A 1 -4.42 15.58 -4.39
C MET A 1 -5.56 15.02 -5.22
N LYS A 2 -5.37 14.85 -6.54
CA LYS A 2 -6.37 14.18 -7.38
C LYS A 2 -6.43 12.69 -7.08
N ALA A 3 -7.61 12.11 -7.22
CA ALA A 3 -7.89 10.70 -6.97
C ALA A 3 -8.82 10.12 -8.03
N ILE A 4 -8.75 8.80 -8.23
CA ILE A 4 -9.65 8.05 -9.10
C ILE A 4 -10.09 6.74 -8.44
N GLY A 5 -11.35 6.37 -8.63
CA GLY A 5 -11.94 5.13 -8.19
C GLY A 5 -11.90 4.04 -9.25
N MET A 6 -11.59 2.81 -8.84
CA MET A 6 -11.57 1.61 -9.67
C MET A 6 -12.14 0.41 -8.92
N GLU A 7 -12.29 -0.71 -9.62
CA GLU A 7 -12.74 -1.94 -8.99
C GLU A 7 -11.73 -2.39 -7.93
N PRO A 8 -12.18 -3.01 -6.82
CA PRO A 8 -11.29 -3.51 -5.78
C PRO A 8 -10.17 -4.40 -6.32
N GLN A 9 -10.46 -5.33 -7.23
CA GLN A 9 -9.43 -6.20 -7.81
C GLN A 9 -8.42 -5.41 -8.65
N VAL A 10 -8.87 -4.40 -9.41
CA VAL A 10 -7.97 -3.53 -10.19
C VAL A 10 -7.02 -2.76 -9.28
N LEU A 11 -7.51 -2.26 -8.14
CA LEU A 11 -6.65 -1.63 -7.14
C LEU A 11 -5.58 -2.62 -6.64
N ILE A 12 -5.98 -3.84 -6.28
CA ILE A 12 -5.05 -4.89 -5.85
C ILE A 12 -3.99 -5.19 -6.92
N ASP A 13 -4.40 -5.33 -8.18
CA ASP A 13 -3.49 -5.60 -9.29
C ASP A 13 -2.46 -4.47 -9.48
N ILE A 14 -2.84 -3.21 -9.23
CA ILE A 14 -1.91 -2.08 -9.19
C ILE A 14 -0.96 -2.20 -7.98
N LEU A 15 -1.48 -2.47 -6.79
CA LEU A 15 -0.65 -2.57 -5.57
C LEU A 15 0.42 -3.66 -5.68
N VAL A 16 0.12 -4.80 -6.32
CA VAL A 16 1.12 -5.86 -6.56
C VAL A 16 2.04 -5.56 -7.75
N GLY A 17 1.78 -4.52 -8.55
CA GLY A 17 2.53 -4.19 -9.76
C GLY A 17 2.15 -5.01 -11.00
N ALA A 18 1.07 -5.79 -10.95
CA ALA A 18 0.58 -6.60 -12.07
C ALA A 18 -0.16 -5.77 -13.12
N LYS A 19 -0.59 -4.56 -12.77
CA LYS A 19 -1.36 -3.69 -13.68
C LYS A 19 -0.84 -2.26 -13.64
N ILE A 20 -0.47 -1.77 -14.81
CA ILE A 20 0.05 -0.40 -15.04
C ILE A 20 -0.88 0.41 -15.96
N GLY A 21 -2.13 -0.03 -16.15
CA GLY A 21 -3.09 0.73 -16.92
C GLY A 21 -4.53 0.27 -16.74
N VAL A 22 -5.45 1.24 -16.80
CA VAL A 22 -6.88 1.04 -16.54
C VAL A 22 -7.69 1.74 -17.63
N VAL A 23 -8.76 1.09 -18.08
CA VAL A 23 -9.67 1.66 -19.08
C VAL A 23 -10.77 2.43 -18.37
N TYR A 24 -10.98 3.68 -18.79
CA TYR A 24 -12.10 4.51 -18.38
C TYR A 24 -12.90 4.95 -19.60
N SER A 25 -14.18 5.29 -19.39
CA SER A 25 -15.05 5.82 -20.43
C SER A 25 -14.87 7.34 -20.65
N PHE A 26 -13.79 7.92 -20.12
CA PHE A 26 -13.49 9.34 -20.20
C PHE A 26 -11.97 9.59 -20.18
N GLY A 27 -11.55 10.63 -20.88
CA GLY A 27 -10.17 11.11 -20.88
C GLY A 27 -9.92 12.16 -19.80
N THR A 28 -8.66 12.53 -19.59
CA THR A 28 -8.26 13.65 -18.74
C THR A 28 -6.97 14.29 -19.23
N GLU A 29 -6.85 15.60 -18.99
CA GLU A 29 -5.61 16.36 -19.17
C GLU A 29 -4.66 16.24 -17.96
N HIS A 30 -5.12 15.66 -16.84
CA HIS A 30 -4.28 15.47 -15.65
C HIS A 30 -3.08 14.57 -15.95
N ARG A 31 -1.91 14.92 -15.41
CA ARG A 31 -0.68 14.13 -15.44
C ARG A 31 0.06 14.28 -14.11
N GLY A 32 0.82 13.27 -13.73
CA GLY A 32 1.52 13.22 -12.44
C GLY A 32 0.73 12.46 -11.38
N ASP A 33 0.97 12.79 -10.12
CA ASP A 33 0.49 12.01 -8.98
C ASP A 33 -1.04 11.90 -8.94
N LEU A 34 -1.51 10.69 -8.64
CA LEU A 34 -2.90 10.33 -8.55
C LEU A 34 -3.09 9.30 -7.44
N VAL A 35 -4.01 9.57 -6.52
CA VAL A 35 -4.42 8.58 -5.52
C VAL A 35 -5.36 7.56 -6.17
N VAL A 36 -5.00 6.28 -6.11
CA VAL A 36 -5.85 5.20 -6.58
C VAL A 36 -6.68 4.64 -5.44
N THR A 37 -7.99 4.51 -5.68
CA THR A 37 -8.98 4.14 -4.67
C THR A 37 -9.90 3.05 -5.16
N SER A 38 -10.42 2.21 -4.27
CA SER A 38 -11.52 1.30 -4.61
C SER A 38 -12.86 1.97 -4.37
N TYR A 39 -13.77 1.86 -5.34
CA TYR A 39 -15.15 2.29 -5.12
C TYR A 39 -15.92 1.30 -4.22
N ALA A 40 -17.18 1.63 -3.92
CA ALA A 40 -18.01 0.87 -2.98
C ALA A 40 -18.54 -0.47 -3.54
N LEU A 41 -17.64 -1.43 -3.77
CA LEU A 41 -17.99 -2.79 -4.19
C LEU A 41 -17.64 -3.79 -3.10
N LYS A 42 -18.59 -4.66 -2.77
CA LYS A 42 -18.49 -5.64 -1.68
C LYS A 42 -18.15 -7.01 -2.23
N GLU A 43 -16.87 -7.27 -2.41
CA GLU A 43 -16.35 -8.56 -2.84
C GLU A 43 -15.52 -9.18 -1.73
N ALA A 44 -15.81 -10.46 -1.41
CA ALA A 44 -15.21 -11.12 -0.27
C ALA A 44 -13.68 -11.17 -0.41
N GLY A 45 -12.97 -10.69 0.60
CA GLY A 45 -11.51 -10.63 0.62
C GLY A 45 -10.90 -9.45 -0.13
N LEU A 46 -11.71 -8.53 -0.68
CA LEU A 46 -11.22 -7.35 -1.39
C LEU A 46 -11.54 -6.04 -0.65
N PRO A 47 -10.72 -4.98 -0.85
CA PRO A 47 -10.88 -3.71 -0.17
C PRO A 47 -12.02 -2.87 -0.76
N SER A 48 -12.90 -2.34 0.09
CA SER A 48 -14.02 -1.50 -0.34
C SER A 48 -13.98 -0.09 0.24
N ASN A 49 -14.17 0.93 -0.60
CA ASN A 49 -14.09 2.35 -0.23
C ASN A 49 -12.74 2.68 0.44
N MET A 50 -11.64 2.32 -0.22
CA MET A 50 -10.29 2.43 0.34
C MET A 50 -9.37 3.17 -0.62
N ALA A 51 -8.62 4.16 -0.14
CA ALA A 51 -7.44 4.67 -0.83
C ALA A 51 -6.25 3.74 -0.57
N GLY A 52 -5.55 3.30 -1.63
CA GLY A 52 -4.53 2.26 -1.50
C GLY A 52 -3.11 2.70 -1.85
N ALA A 53 -2.94 3.60 -2.81
CA ALA A 53 -1.62 4.05 -3.24
C ALA A 53 -1.68 5.39 -3.96
N VAL A 54 -0.50 6.00 -4.14
CA VAL A 54 -0.23 7.02 -5.13
C VAL A 54 0.50 6.36 -6.31
N VAL A 55 0.02 6.65 -7.51
CA VAL A 55 0.67 6.29 -8.77
C VAL A 55 0.88 7.56 -9.60
N GLN A 56 1.79 7.50 -10.57
CA GLN A 56 1.95 8.58 -11.53
C GLN A 56 1.15 8.28 -12.81
N LEU A 57 0.19 9.14 -13.18
CA LEU A 57 -0.49 9.09 -14.47
C LEU A 57 0.41 9.71 -15.54
N GLU A 58 0.98 8.87 -16.40
CA GLU A 58 1.94 9.26 -17.43
C GLU A 58 1.24 9.60 -18.75
N ASP A 59 0.22 8.83 -19.10
CA ASP A 59 -0.44 8.96 -20.40
C ASP A 59 -1.91 8.54 -20.35
N VAL A 60 -2.70 9.08 -21.28
CA VAL A 60 -4.11 8.77 -21.49
C VAL A 60 -4.34 8.68 -22.99
N GLU A 61 -4.62 7.47 -23.48
CA GLU A 61 -4.78 7.19 -24.90
C GLU A 61 -6.21 6.73 -25.21
N GLU A 62 -6.87 7.39 -26.16
CA GLU A 62 -8.16 6.90 -26.67
C GLU A 62 -7.93 5.71 -27.61
N THR A 63 -8.36 4.52 -27.18
CA THR A 63 -8.15 3.26 -27.92
C THR A 63 -9.34 2.87 -28.78
N ALA A 64 -10.53 3.38 -28.45
CA ALA A 64 -11.76 3.30 -29.24
C ALA A 64 -12.65 4.50 -28.87
N PRO A 65 -13.64 4.88 -29.70
CA PRO A 65 -14.50 6.01 -29.41
C PRO A 65 -15.10 5.94 -28.00
N GLY A 66 -14.69 6.87 -27.13
CA GLY A 66 -15.16 6.93 -25.73
C GLY A 66 -14.46 5.99 -24.75
N ASN A 67 -13.39 5.29 -25.14
CA ASN A 67 -12.60 4.41 -24.28
C ASN A 67 -11.15 4.88 -24.20
N PHE A 68 -10.70 5.17 -22.97
CA PHE A 68 -9.39 5.75 -22.71
C PHE A 68 -8.58 4.82 -21.81
N VAL A 69 -7.41 4.39 -22.26
CA VAL A 69 -6.43 3.69 -21.43
C VAL A 69 -5.60 4.72 -20.70
N TRP A 70 -5.73 4.76 -19.38
CA TRP A 70 -4.89 5.55 -18.49
C TRP A 70 -3.69 4.70 -18.13
N LYS A 71 -2.47 5.16 -18.43
CA LYS A 71 -1.22 4.45 -18.19
C LYS A 71 -0.54 5.03 -16.96
N PHE A 72 -0.27 4.15 -15.99
CA PHE A 72 0.39 4.49 -14.74
C PHE A 72 1.86 4.05 -14.79
N ASN A 73 2.71 4.79 -14.08
CA ASN A 73 4.07 4.37 -13.81
C ASN A 73 4.07 3.03 -13.01
N PRO A 74 5.00 2.10 -13.29
CA PRO A 74 5.17 0.87 -12.50
C PRO A 74 5.53 1.07 -11.02
N GLU A 75 6.16 2.20 -10.68
CA GLU A 75 6.49 2.58 -9.31
C GLU A 75 5.24 3.02 -8.56
N VAL A 76 4.79 2.16 -7.65
CA VAL A 76 3.62 2.39 -6.82
C VAL A 76 4.06 2.79 -5.42
N THR A 77 3.67 4.00 -5.00
CA THR A 77 3.87 4.44 -3.63
C THR A 77 2.67 3.99 -2.80
N LEU A 78 2.86 2.92 -2.03
CA LEU A 78 1.85 2.45 -1.08
C LEU A 78 1.60 3.54 -0.02
N ILE A 79 0.34 3.72 0.37
CA ILE A 79 -0.02 4.64 1.44
C ILE A 79 -0.76 3.90 2.56
N ARG A 80 -0.73 4.46 3.77
CA ARG A 80 -1.60 4.02 4.87
C ARG A 80 -3.04 4.13 4.39
N PRO A 81 -3.79 3.01 4.31
CA PRO A 81 -5.11 3.05 3.72
C PRO A 81 -6.05 3.87 4.59
N PHE A 82 -6.90 4.65 3.93
CA PHE A 82 -7.93 5.45 4.58
C PHE A 82 -9.25 5.34 3.85
N LYS A 83 -10.33 5.62 4.59
CA LYS A 83 -11.69 5.53 4.07
C LYS A 83 -11.95 6.66 3.07
N VAL A 84 -12.37 6.28 1.88
CA VAL A 84 -12.79 7.24 0.85
C VAL A 84 -13.87 6.62 -0.02
N HIS A 85 -14.85 7.41 -0.45
CA HIS A 85 -15.82 6.95 -1.43
C HIS A 85 -15.24 7.15 -2.84
N GLY A 86 -14.62 6.10 -3.38
CA GLY A 86 -14.06 6.14 -4.73
C GLY A 86 -15.14 6.34 -5.79
N THR A 87 -14.88 7.19 -6.78
CA THR A 87 -15.77 7.48 -7.90
C THR A 87 -15.09 7.18 -9.23
N MET A 88 -15.87 6.78 -10.25
CA MET A 88 -15.38 6.60 -11.63
C MET A 88 -15.22 7.94 -12.38
N GLU A 89 -14.83 8.98 -11.66
CA GLU A 89 -14.56 10.34 -12.12
C GLU A 89 -13.42 10.88 -11.25
N LEU A 90 -12.66 11.87 -11.74
CA LEU A 90 -11.62 12.51 -10.93
C LEU A 90 -12.23 13.31 -9.79
N PHE A 91 -11.68 13.12 -8.59
CA PHE A 91 -12.08 13.87 -7.39
C PHE A 91 -10.86 14.30 -6.59
N ASP A 92 -11.07 15.14 -5.59
CA ASP A 92 -10.02 15.61 -4.69
C ASP A 92 -10.08 14.88 -3.35
N VAL A 93 -8.91 14.50 -2.85
CA VAL A 93 -8.70 14.03 -1.48
C VAL A 93 -7.82 15.00 -0.71
N ASP A 94 -8.03 15.08 0.60
CA ASP A 94 -7.20 15.88 1.50
C ASP A 94 -5.79 15.28 1.60
N ASP A 95 -4.78 16.09 1.32
CA ASP A 95 -3.37 15.69 1.34
C ASP A 95 -2.93 15.20 2.72
N GLN A 96 -3.58 15.67 3.80
CA GLN A 96 -3.27 15.25 5.17
C GLN A 96 -3.60 13.77 5.44
N LEU A 97 -4.47 13.16 4.62
CA LEU A 97 -4.82 11.74 4.71
C LEU A 97 -3.80 10.84 3.99
N ILE A 98 -3.01 11.41 3.07
CA ILE A 98 -2.06 10.67 2.24
C ILE A 98 -0.77 10.50 3.04
N LYS A 99 -0.57 9.30 3.58
CA LYS A 99 0.61 8.95 4.38
C LYS A 99 1.38 7.85 3.66
N PRO A 100 2.47 8.17 2.94
CA PRO A 100 3.28 7.17 2.25
C PRO A 100 3.87 6.15 3.22
N GLU A 101 3.91 4.89 2.80
CA GLU A 101 4.67 3.85 3.49
C GLU A 101 6.12 3.84 2.98
N PRO A 102 7.10 3.49 3.84
CA PRO A 102 8.51 3.34 3.46
C PRO A 102 8.77 2.22 2.42
N THR A 103 7.83 1.30 2.23
CA THR A 103 7.88 0.28 1.17
C THR A 103 6.47 -0.16 0.80
N ASN A 104 6.34 -0.79 -0.37
CA ASN A 104 5.10 -1.39 -0.81
C ASN A 104 4.93 -2.80 -0.23
N TRP A 105 4.39 -2.89 0.99
CA TRP A 105 4.05 -4.15 1.68
C TRP A 105 3.04 -5.05 0.96
N PHE A 106 2.41 -4.56 -0.12
CA PHE A 106 1.52 -5.37 -0.94
C PHE A 106 2.28 -6.12 -2.04
N ASN A 107 3.46 -5.63 -2.43
CA ASN A 107 4.30 -6.22 -3.44
C ASN A 107 5.34 -7.15 -2.78
N VAL A 108 5.36 -8.41 -3.21
CA VAL A 108 6.21 -9.45 -2.60
C VAL A 108 7.70 -9.14 -2.71
N GLU A 109 8.15 -8.57 -3.81
CA GLU A 109 9.57 -8.21 -4.01
C GLU A 109 9.97 -7.07 -3.06
N ALA A 110 9.12 -6.04 -2.94
CA ALA A 110 9.33 -4.92 -2.04
C ALA A 110 9.22 -5.30 -0.55
N GLU A 111 8.31 -6.20 -0.20
CA GLU A 111 8.22 -6.78 1.16
C GLU A 111 9.48 -7.56 1.51
N ASN A 112 9.95 -8.43 0.60
CA ASN A 112 11.16 -9.21 0.80
C ASN A 112 12.39 -8.32 0.96
N ALA A 113 12.54 -7.28 0.13
CA ALA A 113 13.61 -6.31 0.25
C ALA A 113 13.56 -5.53 1.58
N GLY A 114 12.35 -5.21 2.06
CA GLY A 114 12.15 -4.60 3.37
C GLY A 114 12.61 -5.51 4.53
N HIS A 115 12.23 -6.78 4.49
CA HIS A 115 12.69 -7.76 5.48
C HIS A 115 14.20 -8.01 5.42
N GLU A 116 14.77 -8.11 4.22
CA GLU A 116 16.21 -8.27 4.02
C GLU A 116 16.98 -7.08 4.60
N LYS A 117 16.51 -5.85 4.39
CA LYS A 117 17.11 -4.65 4.98
C LYS A 117 17.14 -4.72 6.51
N ILE A 118 16.03 -5.13 7.14
CA ILE A 118 15.95 -5.26 8.60
C ILE A 118 16.91 -6.36 9.10
N ASN A 119 16.90 -7.52 8.45
CA ASN A 119 17.75 -8.66 8.83
C ASN A 119 19.24 -8.35 8.68
N ASN A 120 19.65 -7.75 7.56
CA ASN A 120 21.05 -7.37 7.32
C ASN A 120 21.56 -6.39 8.37
N TRP A 121 20.72 -5.45 8.81
CA TRP A 121 21.06 -4.54 9.90
C TRP A 121 21.16 -5.28 11.24
N LEU A 122 20.21 -6.17 11.57
CA LEU A 122 20.26 -6.99 12.80
C LEU A 122 21.53 -7.85 12.85
N ASP A 123 21.86 -8.53 11.75
CA ASP A 123 23.04 -9.39 11.64
C ASP A 123 24.33 -8.59 11.85
N SER A 124 24.41 -7.40 11.25
CA SER A 124 25.54 -6.48 11.45
C SER A 124 25.64 -6.02 12.91
N TYR A 125 24.51 -5.67 13.51
CA TYR A 125 24.45 -5.22 14.90
C TYR A 125 24.90 -6.33 15.86
N PHE A 126 24.40 -7.56 15.73
CA PHE A 126 24.82 -8.66 16.60
C PHE A 126 26.25 -9.14 16.36
N ALA A 127 26.80 -8.94 15.15
CA ALA A 127 28.21 -9.18 14.90
C ALA A 127 29.12 -8.19 15.66
N GLU A 128 28.68 -6.94 15.81
CA GLU A 128 29.38 -5.91 16.59
C GLU A 128 29.12 -6.02 18.10
N HIS A 129 27.99 -6.61 18.48
CA HIS A 129 27.53 -6.76 19.86
C HIS A 129 27.23 -8.24 20.24
N PRO A 130 28.23 -9.14 20.21
CA PRO A 130 28.02 -10.59 20.35
C PRO A 130 27.51 -11.02 21.73
N ASP A 131 27.67 -10.18 22.75
CA ASP A 131 27.23 -10.45 24.12
C ASP A 131 25.76 -10.03 24.37
N LEU A 132 25.12 -9.35 23.41
CA LEU A 132 23.72 -8.95 23.52
C LEU A 132 22.79 -10.01 22.94
N ASP A 133 21.70 -10.28 23.65
CA ASP A 133 20.61 -11.15 23.21
C ASP A 133 19.46 -10.37 22.56
N ARG A 134 19.50 -9.04 22.62
CA ARG A 134 18.47 -8.13 22.08
C ARG A 134 19.06 -6.77 21.75
N VAL A 135 18.45 -6.09 20.78
CA VAL A 135 18.82 -4.71 20.43
C VAL A 135 18.10 -3.71 21.35
N PRO A 136 18.82 -2.85 22.09
CA PRO A 136 18.21 -1.76 22.83
C PRO A 136 17.48 -0.81 21.87
N ARG A 137 16.25 -0.42 22.21
CA ARG A 137 15.39 0.40 21.32
C ARG A 137 16.04 1.70 20.85
N GLN A 138 16.82 2.34 21.71
CA GLN A 138 17.52 3.59 21.43
C GLN A 138 18.65 3.45 20.40
N GLU A 139 19.09 2.22 20.12
CA GLU A 139 20.16 1.91 19.17
C GLU A 139 19.61 1.50 17.80
N ILE A 140 18.30 1.31 17.67
CA ILE A 140 17.66 1.02 16.39
C ILE A 140 17.64 2.31 15.55
N PRO A 141 18.27 2.34 14.36
CA PRO A 141 18.17 3.47 13.45
C PRO A 141 16.73 3.80 13.09
N GLU A 142 16.44 5.09 12.92
CA GLU A 142 15.09 5.58 12.65
C GLU A 142 14.47 4.95 11.39
N ASP A 143 15.27 4.74 10.35
CA ASP A 143 14.78 4.14 9.09
C ASP A 143 14.40 2.67 9.26
N ILE A 144 15.15 1.91 10.06
CA ILE A 144 14.82 0.52 10.41
C ILE A 144 13.60 0.46 11.32
N ALA A 145 13.53 1.33 12.33
CA ALA A 145 12.40 1.41 13.24
C ALA A 145 11.10 1.78 12.48
N THR A 146 11.19 2.74 11.57
CA THR A 146 10.06 3.18 10.72
C THR A 146 9.60 2.07 9.79
N LEU A 147 10.53 1.38 9.14
CA LEU A 147 10.23 0.26 8.25
C LEU A 147 9.56 -0.90 9.01
N ALA A 148 10.11 -1.30 10.17
CA ALA A 148 9.54 -2.38 10.97
C ALA A 148 8.13 -2.05 11.49
N ALA A 149 7.93 -0.84 12.02
CA ALA A 149 6.62 -0.41 12.54
C ALA A 149 5.57 -0.27 11.41
N SER A 150 5.98 0.25 10.26
CA SER A 150 5.11 0.46 9.11
C SER A 150 4.44 -0.83 8.61
N PHE A 151 5.17 -1.95 8.58
CA PHE A 151 4.64 -3.24 8.12
C PHE A 151 3.38 -3.65 8.88
N ASP A 152 3.46 -3.66 10.22
CA ASP A 152 2.36 -4.08 11.08
C ASP A 152 1.21 -3.09 11.05
N ASP A 153 1.53 -1.79 11.13
CA ASP A 153 0.50 -0.77 11.17
C ASP A 153 -0.28 -0.69 9.84
N TRP A 154 0.42 -0.84 8.70
CA TRP A 154 -0.21 -0.84 7.39
C TRP A 154 -1.15 -2.04 7.24
N ARG A 155 -0.71 -3.25 7.62
CA ARG A 155 -1.53 -4.47 7.57
C ARG A 155 -2.76 -4.38 8.47
N ALA A 156 -2.59 -3.83 9.68
CA ALA A 156 -3.70 -3.61 10.60
C ALA A 156 -4.74 -2.66 9.99
N ALA A 157 -4.30 -1.55 9.39
CA ALA A 157 -5.19 -0.60 8.73
C ALA A 157 -5.89 -1.19 7.49
N TYR A 158 -5.16 -1.93 6.64
CA TYR A 158 -5.70 -2.55 5.42
C TYR A 158 -6.86 -3.50 5.73
N PHE A 159 -6.76 -4.25 6.82
CA PHE A 159 -7.74 -5.26 7.18
C PHE A 159 -9.15 -4.71 7.40
N ASP A 160 -9.26 -3.47 7.90
CA ASP A 160 -10.53 -2.80 8.16
C ASP A 160 -11.33 -2.52 6.87
N PHE A 161 -10.66 -2.59 5.71
CA PHE A 161 -11.27 -2.40 4.41
C PHE A 161 -11.68 -3.70 3.73
N LEU A 162 -11.21 -4.85 4.21
CA LEU A 162 -11.55 -6.15 3.64
C LEU A 162 -13.01 -6.50 3.92
N TYR A 163 -13.78 -6.77 2.87
CA TYR A 163 -15.13 -7.27 3.02
C TYR A 163 -15.12 -8.77 3.35
N MET A 164 -15.80 -9.17 4.43
CA MET A 164 -15.91 -10.58 4.88
C MET A 164 -14.56 -11.35 4.91
N PRO A 165 -13.55 -10.88 5.67
CA PRO A 165 -12.25 -11.52 5.66
C PRO A 165 -12.30 -12.93 6.25
N THR A 166 -11.50 -13.81 5.67
CA THR A 166 -11.41 -15.23 6.04
C THR A 166 -10.88 -15.44 7.46
N LYS A 167 -11.03 -16.65 8.02
CA LYS A 167 -10.43 -16.99 9.32
C LYS A 167 -8.90 -16.85 9.31
N ALA A 168 -8.25 -17.20 8.20
CA ALA A 168 -6.79 -17.10 8.05
C ALA A 168 -6.34 -15.64 8.12
N GLN A 169 -6.98 -14.79 7.32
CA GLN A 169 -6.83 -13.33 7.33
C GLN A 169 -7.06 -12.74 8.75
N LYS A 170 -8.11 -13.18 9.46
CA LYS A 170 -8.36 -12.71 10.84
C LYS A 170 -7.32 -13.20 11.84
N ARG A 171 -6.75 -14.39 11.64
CA ARG A 171 -5.69 -14.95 12.49
C ARG A 171 -4.40 -14.17 12.32
N GLU A 172 -4.09 -13.81 11.08
CA GLU A 172 -2.91 -13.03 10.70
C GLU A 172 -2.82 -11.69 11.44
N LEU A 173 -3.96 -11.04 11.71
CA LEU A 173 -4.04 -9.83 12.56
C LEU A 173 -3.69 -10.10 14.04
N ARG A 174 -4.10 -11.27 14.55
CA ARG A 174 -3.92 -11.63 15.98
C ARG A 174 -2.53 -12.14 16.26
N SER A 175 -1.91 -12.80 15.28
CA SER A 175 -0.49 -13.11 15.30
C SER A 175 0.27 -11.80 15.05
N LYS A 176 0.44 -10.99 16.09
CA LYS A 176 1.48 -9.95 16.08
C LYS A 176 2.77 -10.64 15.68
N ARG A 177 3.41 -10.22 14.59
CA ARG A 177 4.64 -10.87 14.11
C ARG A 177 5.85 -10.56 15.00
N TYR A 178 5.67 -9.62 15.92
CA TYR A 178 6.57 -9.39 17.04
C TYR A 178 5.81 -9.57 18.34
N ASP A 179 6.17 -10.60 19.11
CA ASP A 179 6.09 -10.55 20.56
C ASP A 179 7.02 -9.42 21.06
N ILE A 180 6.63 -8.16 20.83
CA ILE A 180 7.05 -7.09 21.72
C ILE A 180 5.95 -7.05 22.76
N ASP A 181 6.13 -7.86 23.80
CA ASP A 181 5.34 -7.73 25.01
C ASP A 181 5.43 -6.26 25.46
N PRO A 182 4.30 -5.58 25.73
CA PRO A 182 4.37 -4.29 26.39
C PRO A 182 4.90 -4.52 27.81
N LEU A 183 6.18 -4.20 28.03
CA LEU A 183 6.73 -3.93 29.36
C LEU A 183 7.03 -2.45 29.49
#